data_AF-A0A397AJS2-F1
#
_entry.id   AF-A0A397AJS2-F1
#
_cell.length_a   1.000
_cell.length_b   1.000
_cell.length_c   1.000
_cell.angle_alpha   90.00
_cell.angle_beta   90.00
_cell.angle_gamma   90.00
#
_symmetry.space_group_name_H-M   'P 1'
#
loop_
_entity.id
_entity.type
_entity.pdbx_description
1 polymer ?
#
loop_
_entity_poly.entity_id
_entity_poly.type
_entity_poly.pdbx_seq_one_letter_code
_entity_poly.pdbx_strand_id
1 'polypeptide(L)'
;TTTDNNINQVTSSLSVGMATLPLWRLLWVHLGPHLTWQWEALVLGGIVPVLTTCLNDQDEHHDDRHMTWKVEVAQLMVDFLRDPLFVIDGFITYDCAPNPRANVVAAVLDALFFEAIETSGYDGHSETTELACLGVLNALQMLYRRAQLHQQHLSCGGERLPSPETLLAQRQRKQLFQDAITTFNTKPSAGIDLLASSGFLPTPVTPHALGKLPQPESSPRSKAPITNNQSNPRHDSIEFRAQLRQAYVETFELHQMPLVDALRTFLCAFRLPGEAQQIDRILEAFATHCRERDLFGCVDVAYLLSFSMIMLNTDLHNANIRADKKMSCADFVKNNVNYGLSNQGTPLPEPFLISIYHNIATNQFRTSDTDPFGPDRY
;
A
#
# COMPACT_ATOMS: atom_id res chain seq x y z
N THR A 1 -39.17 -21.28 -47.39
CA THR A 1 -40.00 -20.83 -46.27
C THR A 1 -39.38 -21.39 -45.01
N THR A 2 -38.43 -20.62 -44.50
CA THR A 2 -37.48 -20.91 -43.43
C THR A 2 -38.00 -20.30 -42.15
N THR A 3 -38.61 -21.12 -41.32
CA THR A 3 -38.94 -20.82 -39.92
C THR A 3 -38.84 -22.16 -39.21
N ASP A 4 -37.77 -22.35 -38.42
CA ASP A 4 -37.68 -23.26 -37.26
C ASP A 4 -36.22 -23.61 -36.96
N ASN A 5 -35.38 -22.61 -36.62
CA ASN A 5 -34.03 -22.92 -36.11
C ASN A 5 -33.45 -21.91 -35.11
N ASN A 6 -34.24 -21.00 -34.52
CA ASN A 6 -33.71 -19.93 -33.66
C ASN A 6 -34.17 -19.96 -32.19
N ILE A 7 -34.52 -21.13 -31.63
CA ILE A 7 -34.95 -21.21 -30.21
C ILE A 7 -33.93 -21.92 -29.29
N ASN A 8 -32.87 -22.54 -29.83
CA ASN A 8 -31.92 -23.33 -29.02
C ASN A 8 -30.49 -22.78 -28.91
N GLN A 9 -30.28 -21.47 -29.07
CA GLN A 9 -28.99 -20.81 -28.81
C GLN A 9 -28.98 -19.88 -27.57
N VAL A 10 -29.94 -20.04 -26.66
CA VAL A 10 -30.01 -19.27 -25.40
C VAL A 10 -29.36 -20.01 -24.21
N THR A 11 -28.65 -21.12 -24.45
CA THR A 11 -27.95 -21.86 -23.38
C THR A 11 -26.45 -21.98 -23.65
N SER A 12 -25.69 -20.88 -23.53
CA SER A 12 -24.23 -20.97 -23.45
C SER A 12 -23.55 -19.71 -22.89
N SER A 13 -23.96 -19.30 -21.70
CA SER A 13 -23.04 -18.97 -20.61
C SER A 13 -23.92 -18.58 -19.43
N LEU A 14 -23.89 -19.38 -18.37
CA LEU A 14 -24.23 -18.85 -17.06
C LEU A 14 -23.18 -17.75 -16.85
N SER A 15 -23.52 -16.47 -17.07
CA SER A 15 -22.58 -15.38 -16.86
C SER A 15 -22.01 -15.58 -15.45
N VAL A 16 -20.68 -15.70 -15.33
CA VAL A 16 -20.02 -15.94 -14.05
C VAL A 16 -20.45 -14.88 -13.02
N GLY A 17 -20.86 -13.68 -13.47
CA GLY A 17 -21.48 -12.63 -12.65
C GLY A 17 -22.76 -13.04 -11.89
N MET A 18 -23.72 -13.73 -12.52
CA MET A 18 -25.02 -14.06 -11.88
C MET A 18 -24.91 -15.12 -10.78
N ALA A 19 -23.92 -16.02 -10.86
CA ALA A 19 -23.67 -17.04 -9.83
C ALA A 19 -22.76 -16.54 -8.70
N THR A 20 -22.08 -15.41 -8.88
CA THR A 20 -21.10 -14.90 -7.91
C THR A 20 -21.71 -13.91 -6.91
N LEU A 21 -22.84 -13.26 -7.22
CA LEU A 21 -23.50 -12.33 -6.29
C LEU A 21 -23.78 -12.91 -4.89
N PRO A 22 -24.38 -14.11 -4.75
CA PRO A 22 -24.64 -14.67 -3.43
C PRO A 22 -23.34 -15.03 -2.69
N LEU A 23 -22.32 -15.47 -3.42
CA LEU A 23 -21.00 -15.79 -2.88
C LEU A 23 -20.30 -14.52 -2.37
N TRP A 24 -20.26 -13.46 -3.17
CA TRP A 24 -19.70 -12.17 -2.79
C TRP A 24 -20.42 -11.55 -1.60
N ARG A 25 -21.75 -11.67 -1.57
CA ARG A 25 -22.56 -11.22 -0.43
C ARG A 25 -22.22 -12.00 0.85
N LEU A 26 -22.08 -13.33 0.76
CA LEU A 26 -21.65 -14.16 1.89
C LEU A 26 -20.24 -13.76 2.36
N LEU A 27 -19.30 -13.53 1.44
CA LEU A 27 -17.94 -13.10 1.76
C LEU A 27 -17.94 -11.72 2.43
N TRP A 28 -18.68 -10.75 1.92
CA TRP A 28 -18.75 -9.41 2.52
C TRP A 28 -19.41 -9.44 3.89
N VAL A 29 -20.57 -10.08 4.02
CA VAL A 29 -21.34 -10.11 5.27
C VAL A 29 -20.59 -10.87 6.37
N HIS A 30 -19.92 -11.97 6.05
CA HIS A 30 -19.28 -12.82 7.06
C HIS A 30 -17.79 -12.52 7.26
N LEU A 31 -17.07 -12.12 6.22
CA LEU A 31 -15.62 -11.90 6.26
C LEU A 31 -15.21 -10.43 6.09
N GLY A 32 -16.11 -9.56 5.62
CA GLY A 32 -15.86 -8.12 5.47
C GLY A 32 -15.21 -7.45 6.69
N PRO A 33 -15.79 -7.62 7.89
CA PRO A 33 -15.22 -7.03 9.12
C PRO A 33 -13.82 -7.56 9.46
N HIS A 34 -13.47 -8.77 9.03
CA HIS A 34 -12.20 -9.44 9.33
C HIS A 34 -11.15 -9.26 8.24
N LEU A 35 -11.55 -8.84 7.04
CA LEU A 35 -10.70 -8.77 5.85
C LEU A 35 -10.64 -7.35 5.27
N THR A 36 -10.74 -6.33 6.12
CA THR A 36 -10.84 -4.93 5.68
C THR A 36 -9.71 -4.53 4.72
N TRP A 37 -8.48 -4.92 5.01
CA TRP A 37 -7.34 -4.64 4.13
C TRP A 37 -7.43 -5.39 2.78
N GLN A 38 -7.79 -6.67 2.79
CA GLN A 38 -7.90 -7.47 1.57
C GLN A 38 -8.99 -6.92 0.65
N TRP A 39 -10.08 -6.43 1.23
CA TRP A 39 -11.15 -5.76 0.49
C TRP A 39 -10.68 -4.44 -0.12
N GLU A 40 -9.99 -3.61 0.65
CA GLU A 40 -9.41 -2.37 0.14
C GLU A 40 -8.44 -2.64 -1.01
N ALA A 41 -7.53 -3.59 -0.85
CA ALA A 41 -6.57 -3.98 -1.87
C ALA A 41 -7.25 -4.54 -3.13
N LEU A 42 -8.30 -5.35 -2.98
CA LEU A 42 -9.10 -5.86 -4.11
C LEU A 42 -9.78 -4.72 -4.87
N VAL A 43 -10.40 -3.77 -4.15
CA VAL A 43 -11.13 -2.67 -4.78
C VAL A 43 -10.17 -1.71 -5.48
N LEU A 44 -9.13 -1.25 -4.79
CA LEU A 44 -8.23 -0.24 -5.33
C LEU A 44 -7.20 -0.81 -6.31
N GLY A 45 -6.76 -2.04 -6.11
CA GLY A 45 -5.76 -2.70 -6.96
C GLY A 45 -6.34 -3.52 -8.10
N GLY A 46 -7.60 -3.96 -7.98
CA GLY A 46 -8.28 -4.81 -8.96
C GLY A 46 -9.45 -4.13 -9.66
N ILE A 47 -10.45 -3.68 -8.91
CA ILE A 47 -11.72 -3.19 -9.47
C ILE A 47 -11.57 -1.79 -10.09
N VAL A 48 -11.10 -0.82 -9.32
CA VAL A 48 -10.97 0.59 -9.77
C VAL A 48 -10.11 0.70 -11.03
N PRO A 49 -8.90 0.10 -11.09
CA PRO A 49 -8.06 0.17 -12.28
C PRO A 49 -8.77 -0.36 -13.52
N VAL A 50 -9.42 -1.53 -13.43
CA VAL A 50 -10.16 -2.15 -14.56
C VAL A 50 -11.25 -1.22 -15.09
N LEU A 51 -11.99 -0.56 -14.20
CA LEU A 51 -13.04 0.39 -14.60
C LEU A 51 -12.45 1.66 -15.25
N THR A 52 -11.33 2.15 -14.74
CA THR A 52 -10.70 3.40 -15.22
C THR A 52 -9.71 3.20 -16.38
N THR A 53 -9.43 1.96 -16.80
CA THR A 53 -8.54 1.73 -17.95
C THR A 53 -9.22 2.20 -19.23
N CYS A 54 -8.64 3.24 -19.84
CA CYS A 54 -8.94 3.63 -21.22
C CYS A 54 -8.24 2.64 -22.15
N LEU A 55 -9.00 1.94 -22.98
CA LEU A 55 -8.41 1.14 -24.06
C LEU A 55 -7.91 2.11 -25.13
N ASN A 56 -6.59 2.21 -25.31
CA ASN A 56 -6.01 2.96 -26.41
C ASN A 56 -6.06 2.09 -27.68
N ASP A 57 -6.46 2.69 -28.81
CA ASP A 57 -6.54 2.09 -30.16
C ASP A 57 -5.24 1.47 -30.72
N GLN A 58 -4.14 1.39 -29.95
CA GLN A 58 -2.83 0.95 -30.46
C GLN A 58 -2.43 -0.49 -30.14
N ASP A 59 -3.24 -1.24 -29.37
CA ASP A 59 -2.96 -2.65 -29.04
C ASP A 59 -3.99 -3.60 -29.70
N GLU A 60 -3.91 -3.75 -31.03
CA GLU A 60 -4.80 -4.54 -31.90
C GLU A 60 -4.93 -6.05 -31.55
N HIS A 61 -4.25 -6.57 -30.52
CA HIS A 61 -4.20 -8.01 -30.21
C HIS A 61 -4.58 -8.40 -28.76
N HIS A 62 -5.11 -7.48 -27.94
CA HIS A 62 -5.49 -7.81 -26.56
C HIS A 62 -6.95 -7.51 -26.15
N ASP A 63 -7.80 -7.08 -27.09
CA ASP A 63 -9.03 -6.32 -26.81
C ASP A 63 -10.19 -7.14 -26.20
N ASP A 64 -10.55 -8.31 -26.77
CA ASP A 64 -11.80 -9.01 -26.39
C ASP A 64 -11.84 -9.48 -24.94
N ARG A 65 -10.73 -10.01 -24.41
CA ARG A 65 -10.68 -10.52 -23.03
C ARG A 65 -10.71 -9.41 -21.99
N HIS A 66 -10.07 -8.27 -22.30
CA HIS A 66 -10.05 -7.13 -21.39
C HIS A 66 -11.43 -6.47 -21.32
N MET A 67 -12.12 -6.34 -22.45
CA MET A 67 -13.50 -5.84 -22.45
C MET A 67 -14.50 -6.79 -21.81
N THR A 68 -14.35 -8.10 -22.00
CA THR A 68 -15.17 -9.08 -21.28
C THR A 68 -15.02 -8.92 -19.76
N TRP A 69 -13.78 -8.77 -19.29
CA TRP A 69 -13.50 -8.57 -17.86
C TRP A 69 -14.04 -7.22 -17.33
N LYS A 70 -13.93 -6.14 -18.12
CA LYS A 70 -14.44 -4.81 -17.75
C LYS A 70 -15.96 -4.81 -17.59
N VAL A 71 -16.70 -5.47 -18.49
CA VAL A 71 -18.15 -5.66 -18.37
C VAL A 71 -18.52 -6.46 -17.13
N GLU A 72 -17.83 -7.57 -16.84
CA GLU A 72 -18.08 -8.38 -15.64
C GLU A 72 -17.83 -7.60 -14.34
N VAL A 73 -16.75 -6.80 -14.28
CA VAL A 73 -16.44 -5.95 -13.13
C VAL A 73 -17.47 -4.83 -12.97
N ALA A 74 -17.92 -4.20 -14.05
CA ALA A 74 -18.97 -3.18 -14.00
C ALA A 74 -20.30 -3.77 -13.50
N GLN A 75 -20.69 -4.96 -13.99
CA GLN A 75 -21.88 -5.67 -13.53
C GLN A 75 -21.79 -6.05 -12.04
N LEU A 76 -20.62 -6.49 -11.58
CA LEU A 76 -20.37 -6.76 -10.16
C LEU A 76 -20.56 -5.49 -9.30
N MET A 77 -20.13 -4.32 -9.78
CA MET A 77 -20.32 -3.06 -9.05
C MET A 77 -21.78 -2.60 -9.02
N VAL A 78 -22.51 -2.75 -10.13
CA VAL A 78 -23.97 -2.49 -10.19
C VAL A 78 -24.69 -3.24 -9.07
N ASP A 79 -24.30 -4.49 -8.90
CA ASP A 79 -24.85 -5.42 -7.94
C ASP A 79 -24.48 -5.08 -6.48
N PHE A 80 -23.22 -4.73 -6.20
CA PHE A 80 -22.81 -4.25 -4.88
C PHE A 80 -23.53 -2.95 -4.48
N LEU A 81 -23.65 -2.01 -5.41
CA LEU A 81 -24.32 -0.72 -5.17
C LEU A 81 -25.84 -0.84 -5.02
N ARG A 82 -26.42 -1.99 -5.38
CA ARG A 82 -27.82 -2.32 -5.09
C ARG A 82 -28.03 -2.76 -3.63
N ASP A 83 -27.02 -3.35 -2.97
CA ASP A 83 -27.13 -3.78 -1.57
C ASP A 83 -26.89 -2.59 -0.62
N PRO A 84 -27.88 -2.19 0.20
CA PRO A 84 -27.70 -1.11 1.16
C PRO A 84 -26.57 -1.36 2.16
N LEU A 85 -26.34 -2.62 2.56
CA LEU A 85 -25.28 -2.95 3.52
C LEU A 85 -23.89 -2.60 2.97
N PHE A 86 -23.65 -2.84 1.68
CA PHE A 86 -22.35 -2.55 1.08
C PHE A 86 -21.99 -1.06 1.11
N VAL A 87 -22.89 -0.19 0.63
CA VAL A 87 -22.59 1.25 0.54
C VAL A 87 -22.52 1.88 1.92
N ILE A 88 -23.40 1.49 2.85
CA ILE A 88 -23.47 2.08 4.20
C ILE A 88 -22.31 1.58 5.05
N ASP A 89 -22.18 0.27 5.18
CA ASP A 89 -21.15 -0.33 6.02
C ASP A 89 -19.79 -0.06 5.40
N GLY A 90 -19.68 -0.04 4.07
CA GLY A 90 -18.49 0.38 3.35
C GLY A 90 -18.13 1.84 3.64
N PHE A 91 -19.09 2.77 3.58
CA PHE A 91 -18.81 4.17 3.85
C PHE A 91 -18.37 4.40 5.30
N ILE A 92 -18.97 3.69 6.26
CA ILE A 92 -18.58 3.79 7.68
C ILE A 92 -17.22 3.14 7.92
N THR A 93 -17.01 1.94 7.37
CA THR A 93 -15.83 1.10 7.63
C THR A 93 -14.58 1.59 6.91
N TYR A 94 -14.72 2.20 5.73
CA TYR A 94 -13.58 2.65 4.93
C TYR A 94 -13.52 4.17 4.87
N ASP A 95 -14.52 4.83 4.32
CA ASP A 95 -14.49 6.27 4.06
C ASP A 95 -14.49 7.13 5.34
N CYS A 96 -15.14 6.67 6.40
CA CYS A 96 -15.18 7.36 7.70
C CYS A 96 -14.19 6.77 8.72
N ALA A 97 -13.39 5.77 8.35
CA ALA A 97 -12.45 5.19 9.28
C ALA A 97 -11.43 6.23 9.75
N PRO A 98 -11.01 6.18 11.03
CA PRO A 98 -10.00 7.10 11.56
C PRO A 98 -8.59 6.83 11.02
N ASN A 99 -8.39 5.68 10.36
CA ASN A 99 -7.11 5.36 9.72
C ASN A 99 -6.97 6.12 8.39
N PRO A 100 -5.74 6.41 7.94
CA PRO A 100 -5.50 7.20 6.73
C PRO A 100 -5.64 6.40 5.43
N ARG A 101 -6.33 5.25 5.46
CA ARG A 101 -6.54 4.35 4.33
C ARG A 101 -7.40 4.99 3.24
N ALA A 102 -7.59 4.34 2.10
CA ALA A 102 -8.35 4.95 1.01
C ALA A 102 -9.84 5.12 1.33
N ASN A 103 -10.51 5.95 0.53
CA ASN A 103 -11.96 6.08 0.54
C ASN A 103 -12.53 5.09 -0.49
N VAL A 104 -12.75 3.85 -0.07
CA VAL A 104 -13.15 2.74 -0.95
C VAL A 104 -14.47 3.02 -1.67
N VAL A 105 -15.48 3.54 -0.96
CA VAL A 105 -16.79 3.81 -1.59
C VAL A 105 -16.69 4.99 -2.55
N ALA A 106 -16.00 6.06 -2.15
CA ALA A 106 -15.74 7.20 -3.03
C ALA A 106 -14.97 6.77 -4.29
N ALA A 107 -13.92 5.96 -4.17
CA ALA A 107 -13.11 5.50 -5.30
C ALA A 107 -13.92 4.66 -6.31
N VAL A 108 -14.82 3.79 -5.83
CA VAL A 108 -15.73 3.02 -6.71
C VAL A 108 -16.69 3.96 -7.44
N LEU A 109 -17.30 4.92 -6.73
CA LEU A 109 -18.21 5.88 -7.35
C LEU A 109 -17.47 6.75 -8.38
N ASP A 110 -16.29 7.26 -8.05
CA ASP A 110 -15.46 8.06 -8.95
C ASP A 110 -15.08 7.27 -10.22
N ALA A 111 -14.73 5.99 -10.08
CA ALA A 111 -14.43 5.12 -11.22
C ALA A 111 -15.65 4.91 -12.13
N LEU A 112 -16.84 4.71 -11.57
CA LEU A 112 -18.08 4.59 -12.35
C LEU A 112 -18.50 5.92 -12.98
N PHE A 113 -18.31 7.05 -12.29
CA PHE A 113 -18.54 8.38 -12.87
C PHE A 113 -17.59 8.65 -14.02
N PHE A 114 -16.31 8.31 -13.86
CA PHE A 114 -15.31 8.41 -14.92
C PHE A 114 -15.73 7.60 -16.15
N GLU A 115 -16.07 6.31 -15.98
CA GLU A 115 -16.55 5.45 -17.06
C GLU A 115 -17.85 5.96 -17.69
N ALA A 116 -18.76 6.55 -16.91
CA ALA A 116 -20.01 7.11 -17.43
C ALA A 116 -19.81 8.39 -18.26
N ILE A 117 -18.74 9.15 -17.98
CA ILE A 117 -18.46 10.45 -18.63
C ILE A 117 -17.51 10.28 -19.83
N GLU A 118 -16.42 9.53 -19.68
CA GLU A 118 -15.32 9.52 -20.65
C GLU A 118 -15.72 8.85 -21.99
N THR A 119 -16.58 7.83 -21.96
CA THR A 119 -17.09 7.15 -23.16
C THR A 119 -18.20 7.91 -23.89
N SER A 120 -18.73 8.99 -23.30
CA SER A 120 -19.73 9.84 -23.98
C SER A 120 -19.14 10.69 -25.12
N GLY A 121 -17.81 10.75 -25.22
CA GLY A 121 -17.08 11.47 -26.27
C GLY A 121 -16.72 10.64 -27.51
N TYR A 122 -16.88 9.31 -27.46
CA TYR A 122 -16.66 8.40 -28.60
C TYR A 122 -18.00 7.89 -29.13
N ASP A 123 -18.08 7.69 -30.44
CA ASP A 123 -19.32 7.42 -31.18
C ASP A 123 -19.83 5.98 -30.90
N GLY A 124 -20.41 5.75 -29.72
CA GLY A 124 -21.05 4.50 -29.33
C GLY A 124 -21.17 4.33 -27.81
N HIS A 125 -22.39 4.20 -27.29
CA HIS A 125 -22.62 3.78 -25.91
C HIS A 125 -22.15 2.33 -25.72
N SER A 126 -21.06 2.14 -24.95
CA SER A 126 -20.59 0.81 -24.55
C SER A 126 -21.53 0.22 -23.49
N GLU A 127 -21.69 -1.11 -23.49
CA GLU A 127 -22.37 -1.85 -22.42
C GLU A 127 -21.82 -1.47 -21.03
N THR A 128 -20.51 -1.23 -20.93
CA THR A 128 -19.85 -0.77 -19.70
C THR A 128 -20.34 0.58 -19.21
N THR A 129 -20.68 1.49 -20.13
CA THR A 129 -21.20 2.84 -19.82
C THR A 129 -22.62 2.76 -19.28
N GLU A 130 -23.47 1.90 -19.85
CA GLU A 130 -24.82 1.66 -19.35
C GLU A 130 -24.79 1.06 -17.94
N LEU A 131 -23.91 0.08 -17.71
CA LEU A 131 -23.68 -0.51 -16.40
C LEU A 131 -23.14 0.52 -15.39
N ALA A 132 -22.21 1.37 -15.80
CA ALA A 132 -21.70 2.44 -14.94
C ALA A 132 -22.81 3.41 -14.50
N CYS A 133 -23.65 3.85 -15.44
CA CYS A 133 -24.83 4.67 -15.16
C CYS A 133 -25.80 3.97 -14.21
N LEU A 134 -26.06 2.68 -14.43
CA LEU A 134 -26.94 1.87 -13.59
C LEU A 134 -26.38 1.71 -12.16
N GLY A 135 -25.07 1.54 -12.01
CA GLY A 135 -24.40 1.47 -10.71
C GLY A 135 -24.56 2.75 -9.90
N VAL A 136 -24.30 3.90 -10.54
CA VAL A 136 -24.52 5.22 -9.94
C VAL A 136 -26.00 5.41 -9.56
N LEU A 137 -26.92 5.03 -10.45
CA LEU A 137 -28.35 5.11 -10.18
C LEU A 137 -28.76 4.24 -8.98
N ASN A 138 -28.25 3.01 -8.87
CA ASN A 138 -28.51 2.12 -7.73
C ASN A 138 -28.05 2.76 -6.41
N ALA A 139 -26.84 3.33 -6.39
CA ALA A 139 -26.32 4.03 -5.21
C ALA A 139 -27.23 5.20 -4.80
N LEU A 140 -27.65 6.04 -5.75
CA LEU A 140 -28.57 7.15 -5.52
C LEU A 140 -29.95 6.68 -5.03
N GLN A 141 -30.51 5.65 -5.66
CA GLN A 141 -31.80 5.09 -5.26
C GLN A 141 -31.75 4.53 -3.83
N MET A 142 -30.66 3.86 -3.46
CA MET A 142 -30.46 3.37 -2.10
C MET A 142 -30.43 4.52 -1.09
N LEU A 143 -29.59 5.53 -1.34
CA LEU A 143 -29.48 6.71 -0.49
C LEU A 143 -30.83 7.42 -0.33
N TYR A 144 -31.57 7.59 -1.42
CA TYR A 144 -32.91 8.16 -1.41
C TYR A 144 -33.89 7.35 -0.57
N ARG A 145 -33.99 6.03 -0.79
CA ARG A 145 -34.89 5.15 -0.01
C ARG A 145 -34.56 5.22 1.48
N ARG A 146 -33.29 5.24 1.85
CA ARG A 146 -32.88 5.35 3.25
C ARG A 146 -33.22 6.72 3.86
N ALA A 147 -33.02 7.80 3.11
CA ALA A 147 -33.40 9.14 3.55
C ALA A 147 -34.91 9.24 3.84
N GLN A 148 -35.74 8.57 3.04
CA GLN A 148 -37.18 8.47 3.30
C GLN A 148 -37.51 7.64 4.54
N LEU A 149 -36.85 6.50 4.74
CA LEU A 149 -37.06 5.65 5.92
C LEU A 149 -36.64 6.33 7.23
N HIS A 150 -35.60 7.16 7.22
CA HIS A 150 -35.18 7.92 8.41
C HIS A 150 -36.23 8.94 8.87
N GLN A 151 -37.09 9.44 7.97
CA GLN A 151 -38.21 10.31 8.34
C GLN A 151 -39.34 9.54 9.05
N GLN A 152 -39.34 8.22 8.96
CA GLN A 152 -40.30 7.32 9.61
C GLN A 152 -39.59 6.63 10.79
N HIS A 153 -39.56 7.27 11.96
CA HIS A 153 -38.91 6.80 13.19
C HIS A 153 -39.06 5.28 13.46
N LEU A 154 -38.11 4.47 13.00
CA LEU A 154 -37.95 3.07 13.34
C LEU A 154 -36.56 2.89 13.92
N SER A 155 -36.45 3.10 15.23
CA SER A 155 -35.29 2.72 16.02
C SER A 155 -35.26 1.19 16.16
N CYS A 156 -34.59 0.51 15.23
CA CYS A 156 -34.25 -0.90 15.40
C CYS A 156 -33.01 -1.00 16.29
N GLY A 157 -33.16 -1.68 17.43
CA GLY A 157 -32.09 -1.99 18.36
C GLY A 157 -31.05 -2.92 17.72
N GLY A 158 -29.83 -2.43 17.68
CA GLY A 158 -28.56 -3.05 17.26
C GLY A 158 -27.47 -2.00 17.55
N GLU A 159 -26.21 -2.38 17.68
CA GLU A 159 -25.09 -1.49 18.06
C GLU A 159 -25.27 -0.04 17.61
N ARG A 160 -25.20 0.89 18.57
CA ARG A 160 -25.52 2.30 18.35
C ARG A 160 -24.51 2.89 17.38
N LEU A 161 -24.87 2.93 16.09
CA LEU A 161 -24.09 3.55 15.03
C LEU A 161 -23.66 4.97 15.46
N PRO A 162 -22.43 5.41 15.13
CA PRO A 162 -21.97 6.76 15.44
C PRO A 162 -22.93 7.79 14.85
N SER A 163 -23.05 8.95 15.50
CA SER A 163 -23.92 10.02 14.99
C SER A 163 -23.44 10.48 13.61
N PRO A 164 -24.34 10.94 12.72
CA PRO A 164 -23.95 11.48 11.42
C PRO A 164 -22.89 12.58 11.52
N GLU A 165 -23.00 13.45 12.54
CA GLU A 165 -22.02 14.50 12.81
C GLU A 165 -20.64 13.93 13.14
N THR A 166 -20.58 12.84 13.91
CA THR A 166 -19.34 12.14 14.23
C THR A 166 -18.70 11.53 12.97
N LEU A 167 -19.49 10.86 12.13
CA LEU A 167 -18.99 10.25 10.89
C LEU A 167 -18.48 11.31 9.90
N LEU A 168 -19.20 12.42 9.76
CA LEU A 168 -18.77 13.55 8.92
C LEU A 168 -17.49 14.18 9.44
N ALA A 169 -17.37 14.37 10.76
CA ALA A 169 -16.15 14.89 11.37
C ALA A 169 -14.97 13.92 11.15
N GLN A 170 -15.19 12.61 11.25
CA GLN A 170 -14.16 11.60 10.97
C GLN A 170 -13.74 11.62 9.50
N ARG A 171 -14.69 11.66 8.56
CA ARG A 171 -14.39 11.77 7.12
C ARG A 171 -13.64 13.06 6.80
N GLN A 172 -14.04 14.19 7.36
CA GLN A 172 -13.35 15.46 7.17
C GLN A 172 -11.93 15.41 7.75
N ARG A 173 -11.77 14.85 8.95
CA ARG A 173 -10.46 14.65 9.57
C ARG A 173 -9.56 13.80 8.67
N LYS A 174 -10.08 12.69 8.14
CA LYS A 174 -9.37 11.80 7.21
C LYS A 174 -8.94 12.52 5.94
N GLN A 175 -9.83 13.32 5.33
CA GLN A 175 -9.52 14.10 4.13
C GLN A 175 -8.36 15.07 4.38
N LEU A 176 -8.38 15.82 5.50
CA LEU A 176 -7.28 16.72 5.86
C LEU A 176 -5.94 15.99 5.97
N PHE A 177 -5.94 14.75 6.47
CA PHE A 177 -4.72 13.94 6.52
C PHE A 177 -4.25 13.56 5.11
N GLN A 178 -5.14 13.02 4.28
CA GLN A 178 -4.82 12.60 2.91
C GLN A 178 -4.31 13.76 2.05
N ASP A 179 -4.91 14.94 2.18
CA ASP A 179 -4.47 16.17 1.50
C ASP A 179 -3.06 16.59 1.94
N ALA A 180 -2.78 16.49 3.24
CA ALA A 180 -1.48 16.82 3.80
C ALA A 180 -0.40 15.81 3.36
N ILE A 181 -0.71 14.51 3.29
CA ILE A 181 0.20 13.47 2.75
C ILE A 181 0.43 13.66 1.25
N THR A 182 -0.60 13.98 0.49
CA THR A 182 -0.47 14.28 -0.96
C THR A 182 0.43 15.49 -1.18
N THR A 183 0.27 16.51 -0.34
CA THR A 183 1.15 17.69 -0.33
C THR A 183 2.57 17.31 0.11
N PHE A 184 2.74 16.45 1.12
CA PHE A 184 4.05 15.97 1.56
C PHE A 184 4.81 15.25 0.44
N ASN A 185 4.13 14.36 -0.30
CA ASN A 185 4.71 13.59 -1.40
C ASN A 185 5.22 14.48 -2.55
N THR A 186 4.67 15.69 -2.71
CA THR A 186 5.10 16.64 -3.75
C THR A 186 6.02 17.75 -3.21
N LYS A 187 5.75 18.23 -2.00
CA LYS A 187 6.44 19.32 -1.29
C LYS A 187 6.53 18.97 0.21
N PRO A 188 7.59 18.25 0.65
CA PRO A 188 7.69 17.72 2.01
C PRO A 188 7.49 18.77 3.11
N SER A 189 8.15 19.93 3.02
CA SER A 189 8.02 20.98 4.04
C SER A 189 6.59 21.52 4.15
N ALA A 190 5.92 21.76 3.02
CA ALA A 190 4.55 22.24 3.02
C ALA A 190 3.57 21.19 3.57
N GLY A 191 3.81 19.90 3.28
CA GLY A 191 3.03 18.80 3.86
C GLY A 191 3.19 18.70 5.37
N ILE A 192 4.42 18.84 5.89
CA ILE A 192 4.69 18.87 7.34
C ILE A 192 3.96 20.05 8.00
N ASP A 193 4.00 21.23 7.39
CA ASP A 193 3.30 22.41 7.90
C ASP A 193 1.78 22.20 7.93
N LEU A 194 1.20 21.57 6.89
CA LEU A 194 -0.23 21.22 6.85
C LEU A 194 -0.61 20.19 7.91
N LEU A 195 0.24 19.18 8.16
CA LEU A 195 0.04 18.20 9.21
C LEU A 195 0.04 18.87 10.59
N ALA A 196 0.95 19.82 10.83
CA ALA A 196 1.01 20.58 12.06
C ALA A 196 -0.21 21.51 12.24
N SER A 197 -0.56 22.30 11.21
CA SER A 197 -1.70 23.23 11.28
C SER A 197 -3.03 22.51 11.42
N SER A 198 -3.14 21.30 10.87
CA SER A 198 -4.32 20.45 11.01
C SER A 198 -4.34 19.69 12.34
N GLY A 199 -3.32 19.82 13.20
CA GLY A 199 -3.26 19.15 14.51
C GLY A 199 -2.99 17.64 14.43
N PHE A 200 -2.30 17.17 13.39
CA PHE A 200 -1.74 15.80 13.33
C PHE A 200 -0.33 15.72 13.91
N LEU A 201 0.39 16.86 13.94
CA LEU A 201 1.70 16.98 14.56
C LEU A 201 1.68 18.02 15.68
N PRO A 202 2.50 17.86 16.73
CA PRO A 202 2.67 18.87 17.75
C PRO A 202 3.26 20.15 17.15
N THR A 203 2.96 21.29 17.79
CA THR A 203 3.56 22.59 17.45
C THR A 203 4.39 23.04 18.66
N PRO A 204 5.74 23.13 18.58
CA PRO A 204 6.57 22.92 17.39
C PRO A 204 6.70 21.44 16.97
N VAL A 205 6.94 21.19 15.68
CA VAL A 205 7.10 19.82 15.16
C VAL A 205 8.37 19.20 15.73
N THR A 206 8.22 18.00 16.27
CA THR A 206 9.32 17.20 16.81
C THR A 206 9.68 16.06 15.85
N PRO A 207 10.96 15.67 15.71
CA PRO A 207 11.36 14.52 14.89
C PRO A 207 10.64 13.23 15.27
N HIS A 208 10.40 13.03 16.57
CA HIS A 208 9.70 11.84 17.08
C HIS A 208 8.27 11.70 16.57
N ALA A 209 7.49 12.79 16.70
CA ALA A 209 6.11 12.80 16.22
C ALA A 209 6.02 12.63 14.70
N LEU A 210 6.97 13.21 13.95
CA LEU A 210 7.03 13.08 12.50
C LEU A 210 7.45 11.67 12.06
N GLY A 211 8.44 11.07 12.74
CA GLY A 211 8.92 9.72 12.43
C GLY A 211 7.91 8.63 12.74
N LYS A 212 6.99 8.88 13.68
CA LYS A 212 5.90 7.97 14.07
C LYS A 212 4.62 8.10 13.25
N LEU A 213 4.57 9.00 12.27
CA LEU A 213 3.39 9.08 11.41
C LEU A 213 3.20 7.74 10.69
N PRO A 214 1.96 7.23 10.61
CA PRO A 214 1.68 6.01 9.86
C PRO A 214 2.23 6.14 8.44
N GLN A 215 2.93 5.11 7.96
CA GLN A 215 3.28 5.06 6.55
C GLN A 215 1.98 5.09 5.75
N PRO A 216 1.89 5.87 4.66
CA PRO A 216 0.83 5.67 3.70
C PRO A 216 1.03 4.29 3.07
N GLU A 217 0.29 3.29 3.56
CA GLU A 217 0.12 2.00 2.89
C GLU A 217 -0.50 2.28 1.52
N SER A 218 0.27 2.07 0.46
CA SER A 218 -0.11 2.24 -0.95
C SER A 218 -0.55 3.66 -1.39
N SER A 219 0.41 4.49 -1.76
CA SER A 219 0.19 5.62 -2.69
C SER A 219 1.06 5.43 -3.93
N PRO A 220 0.58 5.78 -5.15
CA PRO A 220 1.40 5.77 -6.35
C PRO A 220 2.62 6.67 -6.14
N ARG A 221 3.80 6.06 -6.12
CA ARG A 221 5.06 6.73 -5.75
C ARG A 221 5.47 7.73 -6.83
N SER A 222 5.72 8.96 -6.41
CA SER A 222 6.26 10.03 -7.26
C SER A 222 7.66 9.66 -7.78
N LYS A 223 7.79 9.57 -9.11
CA LYS A 223 9.06 9.34 -9.85
C LYS A 223 9.98 10.58 -9.88
N ALA A 224 9.94 11.47 -8.89
CA ALA A 224 10.69 12.72 -8.95
C ALA A 224 12.01 12.61 -8.17
N PRO A 225 13.17 12.96 -8.77
CA PRO A 225 14.38 13.19 -8.02
C PRO A 225 14.14 14.35 -7.04
N ILE A 226 14.58 14.18 -5.79
CA ILE A 226 14.54 15.22 -4.75
C ILE A 226 15.38 16.39 -5.26
N THR A 227 14.72 17.40 -5.84
CA THR A 227 15.37 18.65 -6.25
C THR A 227 15.22 19.65 -5.12
N ASN A 228 16.36 20.15 -4.65
CA ASN A 228 16.47 21.17 -3.62
C ASN A 228 15.71 22.43 -4.03
N ASN A 229 14.51 22.64 -3.48
CA ASN A 229 13.83 23.92 -3.54
C ASN A 229 13.62 24.47 -2.13
N GLN A 230 14.29 25.59 -1.89
CA GLN A 230 14.33 26.37 -0.66
C GLN A 230 12.92 26.73 -0.18
N SER A 231 12.53 26.20 0.98
CA SER A 231 11.49 26.77 1.83
C SER A 231 11.96 26.65 3.28
N ASN A 232 11.76 27.72 4.05
CA ASN A 232 12.29 28.00 5.40
C ASN A 232 12.51 26.75 6.29
N PRO A 233 13.74 26.44 6.73
CA PRO A 233 14.05 25.18 7.40
C PRO A 233 13.80 25.26 8.91
N ARG A 234 12.54 25.35 9.35
CA ARG A 234 12.24 25.19 10.78
C ARG A 234 12.45 23.73 11.26
N HIS A 235 12.39 22.77 10.32
CA HIS A 235 12.46 21.33 10.56
C HIS A 235 13.43 20.61 9.60
N ASP A 236 14.55 21.25 9.24
CA ASP A 236 15.46 20.72 8.22
C ASP A 236 16.95 20.75 8.60
N SER A 237 17.26 20.93 9.89
CA SER A 237 18.65 20.85 10.33
C SER A 237 19.21 19.43 10.19
N ILE A 238 20.53 19.32 10.09
CA ILE A 238 21.23 18.01 10.04
C ILE A 238 20.84 17.17 11.26
N GLU A 239 20.77 17.79 12.44
CA GLU A 239 20.36 17.16 13.68
C GLU A 239 18.89 16.70 13.66
N PHE A 240 17.98 17.54 13.17
CA PHE A 240 16.56 17.19 13.04
C PHE A 240 16.38 15.97 12.14
N ARG A 241 17.06 15.93 10.98
CA ARG A 241 17.03 14.79 10.06
C ARG A 241 17.63 13.52 10.69
N ALA A 242 18.67 13.64 11.51
CA ALA A 242 19.27 12.51 12.21
C ALA A 242 18.32 11.93 13.26
N GLN A 243 17.74 12.80 14.10
CA GLN A 243 16.74 12.40 15.09
C GLN A 243 15.48 11.82 14.43
N LEU A 244 15.08 12.34 13.25
CA LEU A 244 13.95 11.82 12.50
C LEU A 244 14.21 10.39 12.00
N ARG A 245 15.41 10.12 11.47
CA ARG A 245 15.79 8.74 11.07
C ARG A 245 15.76 7.80 12.26
N GLN A 246 16.26 8.25 13.42
CA GLN A 246 16.22 7.45 14.64
C GLN A 246 14.78 7.12 15.05
N ALA A 247 13.93 8.13 15.14
CA ALA A 247 12.52 7.97 15.47
C ALA A 247 11.76 7.07 14.48
N TYR A 248 12.15 7.12 13.20
CA TYR A 248 11.58 6.24 12.18
C TYR A 248 12.02 4.78 12.37
N VAL A 249 13.29 4.51 12.69
CA VAL A 249 13.73 3.13 12.97
C VAL A 249 13.05 2.58 14.24
N GLU A 250 12.77 3.43 15.23
CA GLU A 250 12.04 3.05 16.45
C GLU A 250 10.59 2.59 16.18
N THR A 251 10.01 2.89 15.01
CA THR A 251 8.68 2.37 14.67
C THR A 251 8.70 0.88 14.32
N PHE A 252 9.87 0.28 14.13
CA PHE A 252 10.04 -1.12 13.80
C PHE A 252 10.36 -1.95 15.04
N GLU A 253 9.74 -3.12 15.17
CA GLU A 253 10.00 -4.07 16.27
C GLU A 253 11.27 -4.92 16.04
N LEU A 254 12.40 -4.27 15.72
CA LEU A 254 13.65 -4.95 15.33
C LEU A 254 14.39 -5.64 16.49
N HIS A 255 14.12 -5.21 17.72
CA HIS A 255 14.83 -5.65 18.92
C HIS A 255 14.65 -7.14 19.25
N GLN A 256 13.68 -7.82 18.63
CA GLN A 256 13.45 -9.25 18.83
C GLN A 256 13.87 -10.10 17.63
N MET A 257 14.34 -9.48 16.54
CA MET A 257 14.63 -10.17 15.29
C MET A 257 16.14 -10.45 15.12
N PRO A 258 16.51 -11.58 14.50
CA PRO A 258 17.87 -11.79 14.00
C PRO A 258 18.27 -10.68 13.01
N LEU A 259 19.56 -10.34 12.91
CA LEU A 259 20.03 -9.21 12.09
C LEU A 259 19.53 -9.27 10.65
N VAL A 260 19.54 -10.45 10.03
CA VAL A 260 19.10 -10.64 8.63
C VAL A 260 17.62 -10.34 8.46
N ASP A 261 16.79 -10.80 9.39
CA ASP A 261 15.34 -10.59 9.34
C ASP A 261 15.00 -9.14 9.68
N ALA A 262 15.67 -8.55 10.67
CA ALA A 262 15.55 -7.13 11.01
C ALA A 262 15.88 -6.24 9.79
N LEU A 263 17.00 -6.51 9.11
CA LEU A 263 17.40 -5.74 7.95
C LEU A 263 16.43 -5.94 6.79
N ARG A 264 15.93 -7.16 6.58
CA ARG A 264 14.92 -7.47 5.56
C ARG A 264 13.63 -6.69 5.80
N THR A 265 13.06 -6.77 7.01
CA THR A 265 11.84 -6.04 7.40
C THR A 265 12.03 -4.53 7.23
N PHE A 266 13.19 -4.00 7.63
CA PHE A 266 13.50 -2.58 7.49
C PHE A 266 13.61 -2.15 6.03
N LEU A 267 14.33 -2.90 5.19
CA LEU A 267 14.51 -2.58 3.77
C LEU A 267 13.22 -2.74 2.95
N CYS A 268 12.28 -3.59 3.37
CA CYS A 268 10.97 -3.72 2.72
C CYS A 268 10.11 -2.45 2.84
N ALA A 269 10.31 -1.63 3.87
CA ALA A 269 9.46 -0.48 4.14
C ALA A 269 9.73 0.74 3.25
N PHE A 270 10.89 0.82 2.58
CA PHE A 270 11.21 1.96 1.74
C PHE A 270 12.05 1.57 0.52
N ARG A 271 12.21 2.50 -0.41
CA ARG A 271 13.15 2.35 -1.51
C ARG A 271 14.53 2.78 -1.02
N LEU A 272 15.48 1.85 -1.05
CA LEU A 272 16.86 2.17 -0.70
C LEU A 272 17.42 3.21 -1.70
N PRO A 273 18.05 4.29 -1.23
CA PRO A 273 18.65 5.28 -2.11
C PRO A 273 19.82 4.70 -2.92
N GLY A 274 20.13 5.30 -4.08
CA GLY A 274 21.28 4.92 -4.89
C GLY A 274 22.61 5.54 -4.45
N GLU A 275 22.56 6.66 -3.69
CA GLU A 275 23.76 7.36 -3.23
C GLU A 275 24.32 6.72 -1.96
N ALA A 276 25.60 6.33 -1.99
CA ALA A 276 26.27 5.66 -0.87
C ALA A 276 26.17 6.45 0.46
N GLN A 277 26.29 7.78 0.42
CA GLN A 277 26.18 8.64 1.61
C GLN A 277 24.77 8.64 2.24
N GLN A 278 23.74 8.32 1.46
CA GLN A 278 22.38 8.23 1.98
C GLN A 278 22.14 6.85 2.61
N ILE A 279 22.65 5.80 1.99
CA ILE A 279 22.63 4.43 2.53
C ILE A 279 23.37 4.40 3.88
N ASP A 280 24.55 5.03 3.95
CA ASP A 280 25.37 5.21 5.14
C ASP A 280 24.55 5.71 6.35
N ARG A 281 23.92 6.88 6.21
CA ARG A 281 23.07 7.48 7.25
C ARG A 281 21.85 6.66 7.65
N ILE A 282 21.33 5.82 6.76
CA ILE A 282 20.20 4.93 7.02
C ILE A 282 20.66 3.74 7.86
N LEU A 283 21.79 3.14 7.49
CA LEU A 283 22.34 1.99 8.20
C LEU A 283 22.91 2.35 9.56
N GLU A 284 23.47 3.56 9.72
CA GLU A 284 23.84 4.09 11.04
C GLU A 284 22.64 4.09 12.00
N ALA A 285 21.49 4.61 11.58
CA ALA A 285 20.29 4.64 12.40
C ALA A 285 19.74 3.23 12.67
N PHE A 286 19.74 2.35 11.65
CA PHE A 286 19.32 0.95 11.78
C PHE A 286 20.15 0.19 12.82
N ALA A 287 21.47 0.31 12.75
CA ALA A 287 22.40 -0.45 13.58
C ALA A 287 22.19 -0.20 15.09
N THR A 288 21.77 1.02 15.47
CA THR A 288 21.51 1.36 16.88
C THR A 288 20.35 0.56 17.50
N HIS A 289 19.49 -0.03 16.68
CA HIS A 289 18.31 -0.79 17.11
C HIS A 289 18.43 -2.30 16.91
N CYS A 290 19.59 -2.78 16.50
CA CYS A 290 19.82 -4.21 16.32
C CYS A 290 19.76 -4.96 17.66
N ARG A 291 19.11 -6.14 17.67
CA ARG A 291 19.01 -7.05 18.82
C ARG A 291 20.35 -7.62 19.25
N GLU A 292 21.18 -8.00 18.28
CA GLU A 292 22.42 -8.76 18.48
C GLU A 292 23.56 -7.89 19.08
N ARG A 293 23.22 -6.78 19.75
CA ARG A 293 24.14 -5.94 20.53
C ARG A 293 24.98 -6.75 21.52
N ASP A 294 24.43 -7.83 22.08
CA ASP A 294 25.18 -8.71 22.98
C ASP A 294 26.22 -9.58 22.24
N LEU A 295 25.90 -10.03 21.01
CA LEU A 295 26.83 -10.78 20.16
C LEU A 295 27.92 -9.85 19.60
N PHE A 296 27.55 -8.62 19.25
CA PHE A 296 28.39 -7.65 18.57
C PHE A 296 29.17 -6.71 19.48
N GLY A 297 28.68 -6.48 20.71
CA GLY A 297 29.31 -5.65 21.75
C GLY A 297 29.44 -4.17 21.41
N CYS A 298 29.19 -3.82 20.15
CA CYS A 298 29.26 -2.48 19.59
C CYS A 298 28.30 -2.36 18.40
N VAL A 299 27.69 -1.19 18.27
CA VAL A 299 26.80 -0.83 17.15
C VAL A 299 27.55 -0.86 15.81
N ASP A 300 28.85 -0.54 15.81
CA ASP A 300 29.67 -0.47 14.61
C ASP A 300 29.78 -1.80 13.87
N VAL A 301 29.75 -2.92 14.60
CA VAL A 301 29.79 -4.25 13.98
C VAL A 301 28.48 -4.56 13.26
N ALA A 302 27.33 -4.23 13.86
CA ALA A 302 26.03 -4.38 13.22
C ALA A 302 25.93 -3.51 11.96
N TYR A 303 26.46 -2.29 12.03
CA TYR A 303 26.55 -1.35 10.92
C TYR A 303 27.39 -1.90 9.75
N LEU A 304 28.64 -2.30 10.02
CA LEU A 304 29.56 -2.84 8.99
C LEU A 304 29.02 -4.13 8.38
N LEU A 305 28.45 -5.01 9.21
CA LEU A 305 27.88 -6.27 8.74
C LEU A 305 26.62 -6.04 7.90
N SER A 306 25.76 -5.08 8.26
CA SER A 306 24.59 -4.70 7.44
C SER A 306 25.00 -4.19 6.06
N PHE A 307 26.07 -3.37 6.00
CA PHE A 307 26.66 -2.93 4.74
C PHE A 307 27.15 -4.10 3.89
N SER A 308 27.90 -5.01 4.52
CA SER A 308 28.40 -6.22 3.87
C SER A 308 27.28 -7.11 3.34
N MET A 309 26.18 -7.23 4.08
CA MET A 309 24.99 -7.98 3.68
C MET A 309 24.30 -7.36 2.46
N ILE A 310 24.21 -6.03 2.39
CA ILE A 310 23.66 -5.33 1.22
C ILE A 310 24.57 -5.53 -0.01
N MET A 311 25.90 -5.42 0.18
CA MET A 311 26.86 -5.70 -0.90
C MET A 311 26.78 -7.15 -1.38
N LEU A 312 26.69 -8.12 -0.47
CA LEU A 312 26.49 -9.54 -0.80
C LEU A 312 25.18 -9.73 -1.57
N ASN A 313 24.08 -9.08 -1.16
CA ASN A 313 22.81 -9.17 -1.87
C ASN A 313 22.92 -8.67 -3.32
N THR A 314 23.58 -7.53 -3.53
CA THR A 314 23.84 -7.02 -4.88
C THR A 314 24.72 -7.97 -5.68
N ASP A 315 25.77 -8.54 -5.08
CA ASP A 315 26.66 -9.48 -5.75
C ASP A 315 25.95 -10.78 -6.18
N LEU A 316 25.21 -11.40 -5.24
CA LEU A 316 24.56 -12.70 -5.46
C LEU A 316 23.37 -12.62 -6.43
N HIS A 317 22.62 -11.53 -6.43
CA HIS A 317 21.33 -11.46 -7.15
C HIS A 317 21.34 -10.54 -8.37
N ASN A 318 22.46 -9.84 -8.66
CA ASN A 318 22.59 -9.07 -9.90
C ASN A 318 22.93 -9.99 -11.08
N ALA A 319 22.04 -10.03 -12.07
CA ALA A 319 22.21 -10.85 -13.28
C ALA A 319 23.41 -10.44 -14.15
N ASN A 320 23.90 -9.20 -14.00
CA ASN A 320 25.08 -8.71 -14.74
C ASN A 320 26.40 -9.27 -14.21
N ILE A 321 26.41 -9.87 -13.01
CA ILE A 321 27.60 -10.47 -12.42
C ILE A 321 27.60 -11.96 -12.77
N ARG A 322 28.65 -12.40 -13.46
CA ARG A 322 28.82 -13.80 -13.85
C ARG A 322 28.91 -14.70 -12.61
N ALA A 323 28.32 -15.88 -12.68
CA ALA A 323 28.26 -16.82 -11.56
C ALA A 323 29.64 -17.20 -11.00
N ASP A 324 30.67 -17.30 -11.84
CA ASP A 324 32.05 -17.60 -11.45
C ASP A 324 32.78 -16.43 -10.75
N LYS A 325 32.21 -15.22 -10.81
CA LYS A 325 32.75 -14.02 -10.17
C LYS A 325 32.01 -13.62 -8.89
N LYS A 326 30.89 -14.29 -8.58
CA LYS A 326 30.13 -14.03 -7.36
C LYS A 326 30.94 -14.46 -6.14
N MET A 327 30.84 -13.68 -5.08
CA MET A 327 31.49 -13.92 -3.80
C MET A 327 31.08 -15.29 -3.25
N SER A 328 32.06 -16.13 -2.92
CA SER A 328 31.79 -17.42 -2.29
C SER A 328 31.49 -17.26 -0.80
N CYS A 329 30.89 -18.29 -0.17
CA CYS A 329 30.68 -18.31 1.28
C CYS A 329 31.99 -18.14 2.06
N ALA A 330 33.06 -18.79 1.61
CA ALA A 330 34.38 -18.67 2.22
C ALA A 330 34.95 -17.25 2.11
N ASP A 331 34.76 -16.58 0.96
CA ASP A 331 35.18 -15.19 0.78
C ASP A 331 34.38 -14.24 1.69
N PHE A 332 33.07 -14.45 1.79
CA PHE A 332 32.22 -13.66 2.69
C PHE A 332 32.66 -13.82 4.15
N VAL A 333 32.91 -15.04 4.63
CA VAL A 333 33.41 -15.27 5.99
C VAL A 333 34.74 -14.55 6.20
N LYS A 334 35.71 -14.73 5.28
CA LYS A 334 37.02 -14.09 5.35
C LYS A 334 36.95 -12.55 5.41
N ASN A 335 36.03 -11.95 4.66
CA ASN A 335 35.88 -10.49 4.60
C ASN A 335 35.29 -9.90 5.88
N ASN A 336 34.50 -10.67 6.64
CA ASN A 336 33.70 -10.16 7.76
C ASN A 336 34.16 -10.65 9.14
N VAL A 337 34.91 -11.76 9.22
CA VAL A 337 35.32 -12.39 10.49
C VAL A 337 36.05 -11.43 11.44
N ASN A 338 36.78 -10.46 10.89
CA ASN A 338 37.58 -9.50 11.66
C ASN A 338 36.79 -8.28 12.16
N TYR A 339 35.51 -8.11 11.81
CA TYR A 339 34.72 -6.98 12.33
C TYR A 339 34.59 -6.99 13.85
N GLY A 340 34.52 -8.18 14.46
CA GLY A 340 34.51 -8.32 15.93
C GLY A 340 35.85 -7.96 16.59
N LEU A 341 36.98 -8.13 15.89
CA LEU A 341 38.31 -7.84 16.45
C LEU A 341 38.52 -6.36 16.73
N SER A 342 38.01 -5.49 15.86
CA SER A 342 38.17 -4.04 15.99
C SER A 342 37.45 -3.44 17.20
N ASN A 343 36.47 -4.14 17.78
CA ASN A 343 35.60 -3.60 18.83
C ASN A 343 35.54 -4.46 20.10
N GLN A 344 35.44 -5.78 19.98
CA GLN A 344 35.34 -6.72 21.12
C GLN A 344 36.63 -7.49 21.39
N GLY A 345 37.63 -7.37 20.51
CA GLY A 345 38.87 -8.15 20.60
C GLY A 345 38.73 -9.64 20.24
N THR A 346 37.54 -10.10 19.83
CA THR A 346 37.28 -11.47 19.37
C THR A 346 36.66 -11.50 17.97
N PRO A 347 37.04 -12.46 17.10
CA PRO A 347 36.43 -12.59 15.78
C PRO A 347 34.94 -12.96 15.86
N LEU A 348 34.17 -12.60 14.83
CA LEU A 348 32.79 -13.05 14.71
C LEU A 348 32.72 -14.58 14.50
N PRO A 349 31.73 -15.28 15.07
CA PRO A 349 31.61 -16.73 14.89
C PRO A 349 31.41 -17.10 13.41
N GLU A 350 32.26 -17.98 12.87
CA GLU A 350 32.11 -18.44 11.47
C GLU A 350 30.74 -19.07 11.18
N PRO A 351 30.13 -19.91 12.06
CA PRO A 351 28.80 -20.46 11.80
C PRO A 351 27.72 -19.39 11.61
N PHE A 352 27.87 -18.26 12.31
CA PHE A 352 26.96 -17.13 12.19
C PHE A 352 27.11 -16.46 10.81
N LEU A 353 28.33 -16.17 10.36
CA LEU A 353 28.59 -15.59 9.03
C LEU A 353 28.13 -16.52 7.88
N ILE A 354 28.34 -17.83 8.04
CA ILE A 354 27.86 -18.84 7.08
C ILE A 354 26.33 -18.81 7.01
N SER A 355 25.64 -18.70 8.15
CA SER A 355 24.18 -18.63 8.19
C SER A 355 23.63 -17.39 7.45
N ILE A 356 24.30 -16.24 7.60
CA ILE A 356 23.96 -15.00 6.89
C ILE A 356 24.09 -15.21 5.38
N TYR A 357 25.22 -15.75 4.92
CA TYR A 357 25.48 -15.97 3.50
C TYR A 357 24.39 -16.83 2.87
N HIS A 358 24.05 -17.97 3.49
CA HIS A 358 23.03 -18.87 2.96
C HIS A 358 21.63 -18.24 2.99
N ASN A 359 21.27 -17.49 4.05
CA ASN A 359 19.98 -16.80 4.11
C ASN A 359 19.81 -15.81 2.95
N ILE A 360 20.82 -14.98 2.69
CA ILE A 360 20.80 -14.00 1.59
C ILE A 360 20.82 -14.70 0.24
N ALA A 361 21.64 -15.75 0.06
CA ALA A 361 21.70 -16.52 -1.18
C ALA A 361 20.36 -17.19 -1.53
N THR A 362 19.65 -17.73 -0.54
CA THR A 362 18.34 -18.36 -0.73
C THR A 362 17.22 -17.33 -0.89
N ASN A 363 17.27 -16.23 -0.14
CA ASN A 363 16.20 -15.23 -0.12
C ASN A 363 16.77 -13.81 -0.28
N GLN A 364 16.71 -13.29 -1.50
CA GLN A 364 17.14 -11.93 -1.84
C GLN A 364 16.44 -10.87 -0.97
N PHE A 365 17.16 -9.81 -0.58
CA PHE A 365 16.52 -8.62 0.00
C PHE A 365 15.65 -7.93 -1.05
N ARG A 366 14.39 -7.70 -0.66
CA ARG A 366 13.45 -6.91 -1.45
C ARG A 366 13.34 -5.53 -0.85
N THR A 367 13.12 -4.55 -1.70
CA THR A 367 12.76 -3.20 -1.27
C THR A 367 11.31 -2.96 -1.66
N SER A 368 10.73 -1.88 -1.19
CA SER A 368 9.34 -1.54 -1.47
C SER A 368 8.97 -1.54 -2.97
N ASP A 369 9.94 -1.41 -3.90
CA ASP A 369 9.72 -1.45 -5.35
C ASP A 369 9.62 -2.88 -5.92
N THR A 370 10.16 -3.88 -5.21
CA THR A 370 10.22 -5.29 -5.64
C THR A 370 9.34 -6.22 -4.81
N ASP A 371 8.64 -5.70 -3.80
CA ASP A 371 7.61 -6.42 -3.04
C ASP A 371 6.28 -5.62 -2.97
N PRO A 372 5.25 -5.99 -3.75
CA PRO A 372 3.97 -5.30 -3.76
C PRO A 372 3.13 -5.52 -2.50
N PHE A 373 3.54 -6.43 -1.60
CA PHE A 373 2.80 -6.77 -0.39
C PHE A 373 3.36 -6.14 0.90
N GLY A 374 4.48 -5.40 0.83
CA GLY A 374 5.01 -4.64 1.95
C GLY A 374 5.58 -5.50 3.10
N PRO A 375 5.87 -4.88 4.28
CA PRO A 375 6.45 -5.57 5.44
C PRO A 375 5.48 -6.56 6.12
N ASP A 376 4.17 -6.52 5.85
CA ASP A 376 3.13 -7.37 6.47
C ASP A 376 3.25 -8.88 6.14
N ARG A 377 4.26 -9.26 5.36
CA ARG A 377 4.56 -10.65 5.02
C ARG A 377 5.40 -11.37 6.08
N TYR A 378 6.07 -10.64 6.98
CA TYR A 378 7.10 -11.17 7.88
C TYR A 378 6.78 -10.99 9.36
#